data_AF-A0A1C5LNW5-F1
#
_entry.id   AF-A0A1C5LNW5-F1
#
_cell.length_a   1.000
_cell.length_b   1.000
_cell.length_c   1.000
_cell.angle_alpha   90.00
_cell.angle_beta   90.00
_cell.angle_gamma   90.00
#
_symmetry.space_group_name_H-M   'P 1'
#
loop_
_entity.id
_entity.type
_entity.pdbx_description
1 polymer ?
#
loop_
_entity_poly.entity_id
_entity_poly.type
_entity_poly.pdbx_seq_one_letter_code
_entity_poly.pdbx_strand_id
1 'polypeptide(L)'
;MKRYLTPALAVFFAAVVIAGIIFVVSTVRGQSVKTESISAQEFLEYEKYGLQDTSGTAVVQKLLEDKNQDGEISNEVVLEALAGSLPDGGKLVSAEILEGTLTLDYVAEEGNVYLRRVVLSYDQGGLQKVSIREDRQIVTVDRSGTKEMIQLS
;
A
#
# COMPACT_ATOMS: atom_id res chain seq x y z
N MET A 1 -51.83 -13.63 11.43
CA MET A 1 -51.50 -14.38 10.19
C MET A 1 -50.00 -14.29 9.95
N LYS A 2 -49.24 -15.35 10.24
CA LYS A 2 -47.80 -15.41 9.92
C LYS A 2 -47.67 -15.82 8.44
N ARG A 3 -47.15 -14.93 7.59
CA ARG A 3 -46.93 -15.21 6.16
C ARG A 3 -45.74 -16.17 6.04
N TYR A 4 -45.99 -17.35 5.50
CA TYR A 4 -44.95 -18.28 5.08
C TYR A 4 -44.20 -17.65 3.91
N LEU A 5 -42.95 -17.22 4.14
CA LEU A 5 -42.03 -16.92 3.05
C LEU A 5 -41.83 -18.25 2.30
N THR A 6 -42.25 -18.31 1.04
CA THR A 6 -42.20 -19.52 0.24
C THR A 6 -40.76 -20.03 0.09
N PRO A 7 -40.49 -21.33 0.30
CA PRO A 7 -39.13 -21.89 0.28
C PRO A 7 -38.41 -21.67 -1.07
N ALA A 8 -39.17 -21.52 -2.16
CA ALA A 8 -38.63 -21.19 -3.48
C ALA A 8 -37.92 -19.82 -3.54
N LEU A 9 -38.41 -18.83 -2.79
CA LEU A 9 -37.80 -17.50 -2.76
C LEU A 9 -36.46 -17.53 -2.01
N ALA A 10 -36.38 -18.31 -0.93
CA ALA A 10 -35.14 -18.49 -0.17
C ALA A 10 -34.06 -19.21 -0.98
N VAL A 11 -34.44 -20.23 -1.77
CA VAL A 11 -33.51 -20.93 -2.68
C VAL A 11 -32.99 -20.01 -3.79
N PHE A 12 -33.85 -19.14 -4.33
CA PHE A 12 -33.44 -18.16 -5.35
C PHE A 12 -32.42 -17.16 -4.80
N PHE A 13 -32.64 -16.61 -3.60
CA PHE A 13 -31.67 -15.71 -2.96
C PHE A 13 -30.34 -16.42 -2.66
N ALA A 14 -30.37 -17.66 -2.19
CA ALA A 14 -29.14 -18.43 -1.94
C ALA A 14 -28.33 -18.63 -3.24
N ALA A 15 -28.98 -18.95 -4.36
CA ALA A 15 -28.32 -19.13 -5.64
C ALA A 15 -27.68 -17.82 -6.17
N VAL A 16 -28.36 -16.68 -6.02
CA VAL A 16 -27.83 -15.37 -6.42
C VAL A 16 -26.62 -14.98 -5.56
N VAL A 17 -26.68 -15.24 -4.25
CA VAL A 17 -25.54 -14.99 -3.34
C VAL A 17 -24.35 -15.86 -3.72
N ILE A 18 -24.56 -17.15 -3.98
CA ILE A 18 -23.49 -18.07 -4.39
C ILE A 18 -22.87 -17.63 -5.73
N ALA A 19 -23.69 -17.28 -6.72
CA ALA A 19 -23.20 -16.79 -8.01
C ALA A 19 -22.41 -15.47 -7.87
N GLY A 20 -22.88 -14.55 -7.02
CA GLY A 20 -22.18 -13.31 -6.69
C GLY A 20 -20.83 -13.56 -6.03
N ILE A 21 -20.76 -14.50 -5.07
CA ILE A 21 -19.50 -14.89 -4.42
C ILE A 21 -18.54 -15.51 -5.46
N ILE A 22 -19.02 -16.40 -6.33
CA ILE A 22 -18.19 -17.00 -7.39
C ILE A 22 -17.67 -15.92 -8.34
N PHE A 23 -18.49 -14.93 -8.69
CA PHE A 23 -18.07 -13.81 -9.54
C PHE A 23 -17.00 -12.95 -8.87
N VAL A 24 -17.16 -12.60 -7.58
CA VAL A 24 -16.14 -11.86 -6.82
C VAL A 24 -14.84 -12.65 -6.71
N VAL A 25 -14.90 -13.95 -6.37
CA VAL A 25 -13.73 -14.83 -6.32
C VAL A 25 -13.05 -14.95 -7.68
N SER A 26 -13.82 -15.00 -8.78
CA SER A 26 -13.29 -15.07 -10.14
C SER A 26 -12.65 -13.75 -10.58
N THR A 27 -13.19 -12.61 -10.13
CA THR A 27 -12.66 -11.28 -10.45
C THR A 27 -11.37 -10.99 -9.65
N VAL A 28 -11.32 -11.41 -8.38
CA VAL A 28 -10.08 -11.36 -7.56
C VAL A 28 -9.01 -12.31 -8.12
N ARG A 29 -9.40 -13.46 -8.68
CA ARG A 29 -8.48 -14.39 -9.39
C ARG A 29 -7.83 -13.82 -10.66
N GLY A 30 -8.30 -12.66 -11.17
CA GLY A 30 -7.69 -12.00 -12.32
C GLY A 30 -6.38 -11.26 -12.02
N GLN A 31 -6.06 -11.03 -10.74
CA GLN A 31 -4.79 -10.46 -10.31
C GLN A 31 -3.85 -11.59 -9.88
N SER A 32 -2.69 -11.68 -10.54
CA SER A 32 -1.62 -12.56 -10.07
C SER A 32 -1.04 -11.94 -8.80
N VAL A 33 -1.42 -12.48 -7.65
CA VAL A 33 -0.84 -12.13 -6.36
C VAL A 33 0.20 -13.20 -6.01
N LYS A 34 1.46 -12.78 -5.85
CA LYS A 34 2.55 -13.61 -5.37
C LYS A 34 2.93 -13.15 -3.97
N THR A 35 2.82 -14.03 -2.98
CA THR A 35 3.18 -13.75 -1.59
C THR A 35 4.44 -14.53 -1.20
N GLU A 36 5.38 -13.85 -0.55
CA GLU A 36 6.67 -14.37 -0.08
C GLU A 36 6.84 -14.01 1.40
N SER A 37 7.47 -14.89 2.19
CA SER A 37 7.90 -14.57 3.55
C SER A 37 9.26 -13.91 3.51
N ILE A 38 9.42 -12.80 4.24
CA ILE A 38 10.65 -12.02 4.30
C ILE A 38 11.09 -11.85 5.77
N SER A 39 12.38 -11.62 5.97
CA SER A 39 12.90 -11.37 7.32
C SER A 39 12.70 -9.91 7.75
N ALA A 40 12.78 -9.64 9.05
CA ALA A 40 12.77 -8.28 9.57
C ALA A 40 13.96 -7.43 9.06
N GLN A 41 15.09 -8.07 8.74
CA GLN A 41 16.23 -7.39 8.10
C GLN A 41 15.90 -7.03 6.66
N GLU A 42 15.24 -7.91 5.91
CA GLU A 42 14.82 -7.63 4.54
C GLU A 42 13.76 -6.52 4.46
N PHE A 43 12.88 -6.42 5.46
CA PHE A 43 11.93 -5.29 5.57
C PHE A 43 12.65 -3.93 5.65
N LEU A 44 13.81 -3.87 6.29
CA LEU A 44 14.63 -2.65 6.36
C LEU A 44 15.37 -2.35 5.05
N GLU A 45 15.46 -3.31 4.13
CA GLU A 45 16.01 -3.14 2.79
C GLU A 45 14.93 -2.71 1.78
N TYR A 46 13.93 -1.96 2.22
CA TYR A 46 12.76 -1.57 1.42
C TYR A 46 13.11 -0.86 0.10
N GLU A 47 14.28 -0.20 0.05
CA GLU A 47 14.83 0.43 -1.14
C GLU A 47 14.96 -0.55 -2.31
N LYS A 48 15.29 -1.81 -2.03
CA LYS A 48 15.43 -2.88 -3.04
C LYS A 48 14.11 -3.22 -3.75
N TYR A 49 12.97 -2.72 -3.27
CA TYR A 49 11.65 -2.98 -3.84
C TYR A 49 11.16 -1.87 -4.79
N GLY A 50 12.09 -1.10 -5.38
CA GLY A 50 11.77 -0.03 -6.34
C GLY A 50 11.67 1.36 -5.73
N LEU A 51 12.14 1.51 -4.49
CA LEU A 51 12.17 2.80 -3.80
C LEU A 51 13.50 3.55 -3.99
N GLN A 52 14.55 2.92 -4.50
CA GLN A 52 15.86 3.56 -4.75
C GLN A 52 15.71 4.92 -5.47
N ASP A 53 16.33 5.94 -4.91
CA ASP A 53 16.37 7.32 -5.44
C ASP A 53 14.99 8.00 -5.61
N THR A 54 13.99 7.62 -4.79
CA THR A 54 12.63 8.20 -4.82
C THR A 54 12.33 9.07 -3.60
N SER A 55 11.32 9.95 -3.70
CA SER A 55 10.76 10.68 -2.54
C SER A 55 10.38 9.74 -1.40
N GLY A 56 9.86 8.55 -1.74
CA GLY A 56 9.46 7.55 -0.77
C GLY A 56 10.65 7.06 0.07
N THR A 57 11.83 6.88 -0.52
CA THR A 57 13.03 6.49 0.25
C THR A 57 13.47 7.57 1.21
N ALA A 58 13.58 8.82 0.74
CA ALA A 58 14.00 9.91 1.61
C ALA A 58 13.05 10.10 2.80
N VAL A 59 11.73 9.99 2.56
CA VAL A 59 10.73 10.04 3.64
C VAL A 59 10.87 8.86 4.59
N VAL A 60 11.02 7.63 4.08
CA VAL A 60 11.17 6.45 4.97
C VAL A 60 12.47 6.52 5.77
N GLN A 61 13.59 6.92 5.16
CA GLN A 61 14.86 7.10 5.86
C GLN A 61 14.70 8.10 7.00
N LYS A 62 14.11 9.26 6.71
CA LYS A 62 13.88 10.31 7.71
C LYS A 62 12.96 9.84 8.84
N LEU A 63 11.88 9.12 8.51
CA LEU A 63 10.98 8.51 9.50
C LEU A 63 11.69 7.50 10.42
N LEU A 64 12.63 6.72 9.88
CA LEU A 64 13.43 5.78 10.66
C LEU A 64 14.48 6.47 11.52
N GLU A 65 15.09 7.54 11.02
CA GLU A 65 16.04 8.38 11.78
C GLU A 65 15.34 9.08 12.96
N ASP A 66 14.20 9.72 12.72
CA ASP A 66 13.47 10.47 13.74
C ASP A 66 12.89 9.52 14.80
N LYS A 67 12.43 8.32 14.42
CA LYS A 67 12.08 7.27 15.37
C LYS A 67 13.25 6.89 16.28
N ASN A 68 14.47 6.81 15.74
CA ASN A 68 15.64 6.46 16.57
C ASN A 68 16.02 7.59 17.54
N GLN A 69 15.65 8.84 17.24
CA GLN A 69 15.94 10.00 18.09
C GLN A 69 14.85 10.23 19.15
N ASP A 70 13.58 10.29 18.73
CA ASP A 70 12.46 10.71 19.57
C ASP A 70 11.56 9.55 20.03
N GLY A 71 11.78 8.34 19.49
CA GLY A 71 11.10 7.11 19.92
C GLY A 71 9.70 6.89 19.32
N GLU A 72 9.07 7.91 18.76
CA GLU A 72 7.71 7.85 18.20
C GLU A 72 7.64 8.49 16.80
N ILE A 73 6.72 7.99 15.95
CA ILE A 73 6.39 8.62 14.66
C ILE A 73 5.00 9.25 14.77
N SER A 74 4.94 10.58 14.68
CA SER A 74 3.69 11.35 14.59
C SER A 74 3.47 11.90 13.18
N ASN A 75 2.27 12.42 12.91
CA ASN A 75 1.97 13.05 11.62
C ASN A 75 2.81 14.31 11.37
N GLU A 76 3.19 15.04 12.43
CA GLU A 76 4.07 16.20 12.34
C GLU A 76 5.46 15.80 11.84
N VAL A 77 6.04 14.74 12.41
CA VAL A 77 7.33 14.17 11.96
C VAL A 77 7.25 13.75 10.49
N VAL A 78 6.13 13.15 10.08
CA VAL A 78 5.91 12.75 8.69
C VAL A 78 5.82 13.96 7.75
N LEU A 79 5.16 15.03 8.16
CA LEU A 79 5.09 16.28 7.39
C LEU A 79 6.46 16.95 7.26
N GLU A 80 7.26 16.96 8.34
CA GLU A 80 8.63 17.46 8.31
C GLU A 80 9.52 16.63 7.38
N ALA A 81 9.42 15.30 7.48
CA ALA A 81 10.12 14.37 6.59
C ALA A 81 9.76 14.65 5.13
N LEU A 82 8.49 14.88 4.83
CA LEU A 82 8.03 15.20 3.48
C LEU A 82 8.57 16.52 2.95
N ALA A 83 8.56 17.57 3.78
CA ALA A 83 9.03 18.89 3.39
C ALA A 83 10.51 18.89 3.00
N GLY A 84 11.32 18.02 3.60
CA GLY A 84 12.74 17.83 3.28
C GLY A 84 13.04 16.87 2.13
N SER A 85 12.05 16.13 1.62
CA SER A 85 12.27 14.92 0.79
C SER A 85 11.78 15.05 -0.66
N LEU A 86 12.01 16.19 -1.30
CA LEU A 86 11.72 16.35 -2.72
C LEU A 86 12.92 15.85 -3.55
N PRO A 87 12.74 14.85 -4.43
CA PRO A 87 13.82 14.26 -5.21
C PRO A 87 14.26 15.22 -6.33
N ASP A 88 15.54 15.15 -6.68
CA ASP A 88 16.06 15.79 -7.88
C ASP A 88 15.51 15.09 -9.14
N GLY A 89 14.75 15.81 -9.95
CA GLY A 89 14.26 15.36 -11.26
C GLY A 89 12.84 14.79 -11.30
N GLY A 90 12.25 14.44 -10.15
CA GLY A 90 10.85 13.99 -10.04
C GLY A 90 9.90 15.10 -9.60
N LYS A 91 8.60 14.97 -9.92
CA LYS A 91 7.55 15.90 -9.47
C LYS A 91 6.58 15.20 -8.52
N LEU A 92 6.53 15.67 -7.27
CA LEU A 92 5.46 15.31 -6.34
C LEU A 92 4.12 15.86 -6.87
N VAL A 93 3.15 14.97 -7.06
CA VAL A 93 1.82 15.31 -7.57
C VAL A 93 0.84 15.52 -6.42
N SER A 94 0.87 14.63 -5.42
CA SER A 94 0.05 14.74 -4.22
C SER A 94 0.74 14.07 -3.04
N ALA A 95 0.44 14.58 -1.85
CA ALA A 95 0.76 13.94 -0.59
C ALA A 95 -0.48 14.05 0.32
N GLU A 96 -0.87 12.92 0.91
CA GLU A 96 -2.03 12.83 1.80
C GLU A 96 -1.66 12.02 3.03
N ILE A 97 -1.97 12.55 4.22
CA ILE A 97 -1.85 11.83 5.48
C ILE A 97 -3.25 11.60 6.04
N LEU A 98 -3.60 10.33 6.25
CA LEU A 98 -4.85 9.91 6.84
C LEU A 98 -4.60 8.76 7.81
N GLU A 99 -4.96 8.95 9.07
CA GLU A 99 -4.97 7.88 10.10
C GLU A 99 -3.67 7.05 10.19
N GLY A 100 -2.50 7.71 10.20
CA GLY A 100 -1.21 7.00 10.28
C GLY A 100 -0.77 6.34 8.97
N THR A 101 -1.41 6.72 7.86
CA THR A 101 -1.01 6.33 6.51
C THR A 101 -0.67 7.56 5.70
N LEU A 102 0.53 7.57 5.13
CA LEU A 102 0.99 8.56 4.17
C LEU A 102 0.89 7.98 2.76
N THR A 103 0.18 8.67 1.88
CA THR A 103 0.14 8.38 0.44
C THR A 103 0.86 9.47 -0.32
N LEU A 104 1.80 9.06 -1.17
CA LEU A 104 2.57 9.92 -2.06
C LEU A 104 2.37 9.51 -3.50
N ASP A 105 1.91 10.45 -4.32
CA ASP A 105 1.88 10.28 -5.77
C ASP A 105 2.97 11.16 -6.38
N TYR A 106 3.86 10.56 -7.17
CA TYR A 106 4.94 11.30 -7.83
C TYR A 106 5.18 10.80 -9.26
N VAL A 107 5.77 11.67 -10.08
CA VAL A 107 6.19 11.39 -11.45
C VAL A 107 7.72 11.41 -11.48
N ALA A 108 8.34 10.30 -11.89
CA ALA A 108 9.79 10.14 -11.87
C ALA A 108 10.50 10.89 -13.01
N GLU A 109 9.84 11.13 -14.14
CA GLU A 109 10.43 11.79 -15.31
C GLU A 109 9.37 12.55 -16.11
N GLU A 110 9.66 13.79 -16.51
CA GLU A 110 8.76 14.59 -17.36
C GLU A 110 8.58 13.91 -18.74
N GLY A 111 7.39 13.38 -19.00
CA GLY A 111 7.05 12.66 -20.24
C GLY A 111 6.62 11.21 -20.02
N ASN A 112 6.89 10.65 -18.83
CA ASN A 112 6.31 9.38 -18.39
C ASN A 112 4.94 9.64 -17.74
N VAL A 113 3.88 9.03 -18.27
CA VAL A 113 2.50 9.17 -17.78
C VAL A 113 2.24 8.30 -16.54
N TYR A 114 3.19 7.44 -16.17
CA TYR A 114 3.03 6.52 -15.06
C TYR A 114 3.27 7.21 -13.73
N LEU A 115 2.16 7.50 -13.05
CA LEU A 115 2.14 7.92 -11.65
C LEU A 115 2.66 6.78 -10.79
N ARG A 116 3.79 7.00 -10.11
CA ARG A 116 4.24 6.11 -9.05
C ARG A 116 3.54 6.50 -7.76
N ARG A 117 3.06 5.52 -7.01
CA ARG A 117 2.43 5.73 -5.71
C ARG A 117 3.19 4.99 -4.63
N VAL A 118 3.52 5.69 -3.56
CA VAL A 118 4.08 5.09 -2.34
C VAL A 118 3.08 5.31 -1.21
N VAL A 119 2.71 4.21 -0.54
CA VAL A 119 1.85 4.22 0.63
C VAL A 119 2.65 3.67 1.80
N LEU A 120 2.85 4.50 2.82
CA LEU A 120 3.55 4.17 4.04
C LEU A 120 2.54 4.13 5.17
N SER A 121 2.43 3.01 5.88
CA SER A 121 1.65 2.94 7.12
C SER A 121 2.61 2.87 8.30
N TYR A 122 2.32 3.63 9.34
CA TYR A 122 3.15 3.77 10.52
C TYR A 122 2.29 3.91 11.78
N ASP A 123 2.87 3.54 12.91
CA ASP A 123 2.30 3.71 14.24
C ASP A 123 3.39 4.21 15.22
N GLN A 124 3.08 4.25 16.52
CA GLN A 124 4.05 4.59 17.56
C GLN A 124 5.29 3.68 17.55
N GLY A 125 5.15 2.42 17.12
CA GLY A 125 6.23 1.46 16.95
C GLY A 125 7.05 1.67 15.67
N GLY A 126 6.68 2.62 14.81
CA GLY A 126 7.39 3.01 13.60
C GLY A 126 6.70 2.58 12.30
N LEU A 127 7.46 2.54 11.20
CA LEU A 127 7.00 2.05 9.91
C LEU A 127 6.51 0.60 10.02
N GLN A 128 5.26 0.36 9.61
CA GLN A 128 4.62 -0.95 9.63
C GLN A 128 4.53 -1.57 8.23
N LYS A 129 4.29 -0.75 7.22
CA LYS A 129 4.03 -1.23 5.87
C LYS A 129 4.51 -0.23 4.83
N VAL A 130 5.06 -0.77 3.75
CA VAL A 130 5.47 -0.03 2.56
C VAL A 130 4.76 -0.66 1.37
N SER A 131 3.96 0.11 0.64
CA SER A 131 3.33 -0.33 -0.60
C SER A 131 3.73 0.61 -1.72
N ILE A 132 4.29 0.05 -2.79
CA ILE A 132 4.81 0.79 -3.92
C ILE A 132 4.04 0.30 -5.14
N ARG A 133 3.37 1.22 -5.80
CA ARG A 133 2.83 1.01 -7.13
C ARG A 133 3.76 1.67 -8.14
N GLU A 134 4.29 0.86 -9.03
CA GLU A 134 5.10 1.29 -10.16
C GLU A 134 4.60 0.57 -11.40
N ASP A 135 4.38 1.32 -12.48
CA ASP A 135 3.85 0.82 -13.74
C ASP A 135 2.61 -0.07 -13.56
N ARG A 136 2.77 -1.37 -13.84
CA ARG A 136 1.72 -2.39 -13.77
C ARG A 136 1.93 -3.34 -12.60
N GLN A 137 2.62 -2.92 -11.56
CA GLN A 137 2.92 -3.74 -10.39
C GLN A 137 2.63 -2.97 -9.10
N ILE A 138 2.17 -3.70 -8.09
CA ILE A 138 2.17 -3.23 -6.70
C ILE A 138 3.03 -4.20 -5.91
N VAL A 139 4.04 -3.67 -5.23
CA VAL A 139 4.86 -4.41 -4.26
C VAL A 139 4.53 -3.90 -2.88
N THR A 140 4.11 -4.78 -2.00
CA THR A 140 3.75 -4.46 -0.63
C THR A 140 4.61 -5.27 0.31
N VAL A 141 5.25 -4.60 1.25
CA VAL A 141 6.16 -5.19 2.24
C VAL A 141 5.68 -4.77 3.62
N ASP A 142 5.44 -5.75 4.47
CA ASP A 142 4.88 -5.58 5.80
C ASP A 142 5.90 -6.04 6.85
N ARG A 143 5.98 -5.28 7.94
CA ARG A 143 6.89 -5.54 9.07
C ARG A 143 6.65 -6.90 9.72
N SER A 144 5.45 -7.46 9.59
CA SER A 144 5.10 -8.82 10.01
C SER A 144 5.87 -9.91 9.25
N GLY A 145 6.67 -9.56 8.23
CA GLY A 145 7.50 -10.49 7.47
C GLY A 145 6.81 -11.01 6.21
N THR A 146 5.92 -10.21 5.62
CA THR A 146 5.19 -10.58 4.41
C THR A 146 5.51 -9.62 3.28
N LYS A 147 5.81 -10.17 2.10
CA LYS A 147 5.93 -9.44 0.84
C LYS A 147 4.89 -9.93 -0.13
N GLU A 148 4.08 -9.02 -0.66
CA GLU A 148 3.05 -9.30 -1.65
C GLU A 148 3.37 -8.54 -2.94
N MET A 149 3.29 -9.22 -4.07
CA MET A 149 3.45 -8.64 -5.39
C MET A 149 2.18 -8.88 -6.19
N ILE A 150 1.57 -7.80 -6.65
CA ILE A 150 0.32 -7.82 -7.43
C ILE A 150 0.65 -7.29 -8.82
N GLN A 151 0.43 -8.11 -9.85
CA GLN A 151 0.48 -7.65 -11.23
C GLN A 151 -0.88 -7.04 -11.62
N LEU A 152 -0.87 -5.79 -12.07
CA LEU A 152 -2.01 -5.05 -12.59
C LEU A 152 -2.16 -5.35 -14.09
N SER A 153 -3.35 -5.84 -14.49
CA SER A 153 -3.66 -6.29 -15.85
C SER A 153 -3.97 -5.18 -16.84
#